data_AF-A0A3A1YU68-F1
#
_entry.id   AF-A0A3A1YU68-F1
#
_cell.length_a   1.000
_cell.length_b   1.000
_cell.length_c   1.000
_cell.angle_alpha   90.00
_cell.angle_beta   90.00
_cell.angle_gamma   90.00
#
_symmetry.space_group_name_H-M   'P 1'
#
loop_
_entity.id
_entity.type
_entity.pdbx_description
1 polymer ?
#
loop_
_entity_poly.entity_id
_entity_poly.type
_entity_poly.pdbx_seq_one_letter_code
_entity_poly.pdbx_strand_id
1 'polypeptide(L)'
;MTGRRRRSVLGWLFYPIWPGPRDLVYFLVIGKRSKDQLSDKALLDDAQWAISEQQASGSRILLWFSLIVIAAFFIWASLAQIDEVVKGSGKVVPSRQVQIIQSLDGGIVEEIMVRTGEEVQAGQVLLRIDTTRFSSSLGESRAEWLALLAKAARLQALAENTPFQAPEIVLEESPEVAAMERELWQKRTEEIAIAINIARDQLVQRQQELRETQANLAQAASSCQLTSRELNVTKPLLKSGAVSEVDLLRLQRDVAKFCGEEQAAKAQIDRLQAAISEAQSKLEEAEINIRNTARDELSDVRSRLASLSQSQLALADRLRLADIRSPVNGTVKTLLTNTVGGVVEPGAEVLEIVPNDDTLLLDVRVSPRDIAFLHPNQEAEVRFTAYDFAVYGGLDGEVEQIGADTFTDEDGNAYYNIKVRTDQNYVRNPDNPIIPGMVADVSILTGKRTVMQYLLKPILRAKNNALTER
;
A
#
# COMPACT_ATOMS: atom_id res chain seq x y z
N MET A 1 -84.41 11.80 -2.63
CA MET A 1 -84.78 11.88 -1.20
C MET A 1 -83.95 13.00 -0.57
N THR A 2 -84.50 14.15 -0.19
CA THR A 2 -85.21 14.41 1.09
C THR A 2 -84.36 14.04 2.31
N GLY A 3 -83.94 14.91 3.21
CA GLY A 3 -84.21 16.34 3.40
C GLY A 3 -84.36 16.69 4.89
N ARG A 4 -84.32 18.01 5.18
CA ARG A 4 -84.74 18.73 6.41
C ARG A 4 -83.70 18.80 7.56
N ARG A 5 -83.32 20.01 8.00
CA ARG A 5 -83.94 20.89 9.05
C ARG A 5 -83.85 20.24 10.45
N ARG A 6 -83.52 20.94 11.55
CA ARG A 6 -83.54 22.40 11.85
C ARG A 6 -82.76 22.68 13.16
N ARG A 7 -82.32 23.94 13.38
CA ARG A 7 -82.37 24.78 14.63
C ARG A 7 -82.34 24.10 16.02
N SER A 8 -81.76 24.65 17.10
CA SER A 8 -80.97 25.86 17.44
C SER A 8 -80.67 25.76 18.96
N VAL A 9 -79.76 26.54 19.58
CA VAL A 9 -80.11 27.71 20.43
C VAL A 9 -78.83 28.32 21.06
N LEU A 10 -78.75 29.65 20.96
CA LEU A 10 -78.07 30.71 21.75
C LEU A 10 -76.82 30.47 22.66
N GLY A 11 -75.94 31.50 22.62
CA GLY A 11 -74.96 31.88 23.66
C GLY A 11 -73.77 32.65 23.06
N TRP A 12 -73.92 33.92 22.64
CA TRP A 12 -73.53 35.14 23.39
C TRP A 12 -72.03 35.15 23.80
N LEU A 13 -71.17 36.12 23.48
CA LEU A 13 -71.25 37.42 22.77
C LEU A 13 -70.04 37.53 21.78
N PHE A 14 -69.62 38.63 21.12
CA PHE A 14 -70.04 40.03 20.99
C PHE A 14 -69.62 40.51 19.58
N TYR A 15 -70.51 40.48 18.59
CA TYR A 15 -71.13 41.62 17.89
C TYR A 15 -70.22 42.65 17.12
N PRO A 16 -70.58 43.08 15.88
CA PRO A 16 -69.76 43.93 15.01
C PRO A 16 -70.42 45.31 14.74
N ILE A 17 -70.82 45.62 13.49
CA ILE A 17 -71.47 46.85 12.92
C ILE A 17 -70.44 47.83 12.29
N TRP A 18 -70.37 48.14 10.98
CA TRP A 18 -71.36 48.29 9.86
C TRP A 18 -72.16 49.62 9.93
N PRO A 19 -73.08 49.95 8.99
CA PRO A 19 -72.91 50.42 7.60
C PRO A 19 -73.29 51.91 7.40
N GLY A 20 -73.38 52.36 6.14
CA GLY A 20 -74.23 53.52 5.77
C GLY A 20 -75.67 53.11 5.39
N PRO A 21 -76.57 54.05 5.06
CA PRO A 21 -77.74 53.75 4.25
C PRO A 21 -77.99 54.71 3.07
N ARG A 22 -78.90 54.28 2.19
CA ARG A 22 -79.47 55.04 1.06
C ARG A 22 -80.78 55.70 1.49
N ASP A 23 -81.23 56.70 0.73
CA ASP A 23 -82.68 56.90 0.53
C ASP A 23 -83.00 57.39 -0.90
N LEU A 24 -84.29 57.47 -1.23
CA LEU A 24 -84.83 57.23 -2.58
C LEU A 24 -85.94 58.23 -2.98
N VAL A 25 -86.33 58.19 -4.27
CA VAL A 25 -87.60 58.66 -4.89
C VAL A 25 -87.61 60.00 -5.65
N TYR A 26 -88.20 59.90 -6.84
CA TYR A 26 -88.52 60.87 -7.90
C TYR A 26 -89.43 62.05 -7.50
N PHE A 27 -89.34 63.15 -8.27
CA PHE A 27 -90.55 63.75 -8.88
C PHE A 27 -90.24 64.43 -10.23
N LEU A 28 -91.24 64.50 -11.11
CA LEU A 28 -91.13 64.93 -12.52
C LEU A 28 -92.30 65.88 -12.85
N VAL A 29 -92.02 67.14 -13.23
CA VAL A 29 -93.03 68.05 -13.80
C VAL A 29 -92.44 68.90 -14.94
N ILE A 30 -93.17 68.95 -16.05
CA ILE A 30 -92.89 69.75 -17.25
C ILE A 30 -93.43 71.17 -17.05
N GLY A 31 -92.61 72.19 -17.32
CA GLY A 31 -93.03 73.61 -17.28
C GLY A 31 -92.30 74.43 -18.35
N LYS A 32 -93.06 75.15 -19.19
CA LYS A 32 -92.57 75.78 -20.44
C LYS A 32 -92.62 77.31 -20.34
N ARG A 33 -91.74 77.97 -21.12
CA ARG A 33 -91.73 79.40 -21.56
C ARG A 33 -91.13 80.49 -20.63
N SER A 34 -89.99 81.01 -21.13
CA SER A 34 -89.86 82.37 -21.71
C SER A 34 -89.68 83.59 -20.80
N LYS A 35 -88.46 84.16 -20.89
CA LYS A 35 -88.09 85.60 -20.74
C LYS A 35 -88.31 86.23 -19.34
N ASP A 36 -87.48 87.17 -18.88
CA ASP A 36 -86.34 87.85 -19.48
C ASP A 36 -85.35 88.31 -18.37
N GLN A 37 -84.17 88.80 -18.76
CA GLN A 37 -83.27 89.70 -17.96
C GLN A 37 -82.62 89.21 -16.64
N LEU A 38 -81.35 88.78 -16.77
CA LEU A 38 -80.16 89.23 -16.02
C LEU A 38 -80.28 89.60 -14.52
N SER A 39 -79.60 88.84 -13.65
CA SER A 39 -79.08 89.35 -12.37
C SER A 39 -77.84 88.58 -11.88
N ASP A 40 -76.76 89.28 -11.55
CA ASP A 40 -75.42 88.77 -11.18
C ASP A 40 -75.35 87.97 -9.85
N LYS A 41 -76.49 87.55 -9.28
CA LYS A 41 -76.53 86.92 -7.95
C LYS A 41 -76.44 85.38 -7.97
N ALA A 42 -76.74 84.73 -9.09
CA ALA A 42 -76.74 83.26 -9.16
C ALA A 42 -75.34 82.63 -9.12
N LEU A 43 -74.29 83.35 -9.55
CA LEU A 43 -72.93 82.79 -9.64
C LEU A 43 -72.20 82.70 -8.28
N LEU A 44 -72.66 83.43 -7.26
CA LEU A 44 -72.00 83.51 -5.96
C LEU A 44 -72.51 82.45 -4.96
N ASP A 45 -73.77 82.03 -5.06
CA ASP A 45 -74.32 80.98 -4.20
C ASP A 45 -73.82 79.57 -4.62
N ASP A 46 -73.74 79.28 -5.93
CA ASP A 46 -73.15 78.03 -6.45
C ASP A 46 -71.67 77.86 -6.02
N ALA A 47 -70.94 78.98 -5.95
CA ALA A 47 -69.53 78.98 -5.50
C ALA A 47 -69.39 78.68 -3.99
N GLN A 48 -70.38 79.03 -3.16
CA GLN A 48 -70.34 78.74 -1.73
C GLN A 48 -70.74 77.29 -1.43
N TRP A 49 -71.68 76.71 -2.18
CA TRP A 49 -72.09 75.31 -2.01
C TRP A 49 -70.96 74.32 -2.31
N ALA A 50 -70.18 74.57 -3.37
CA ALA A 50 -69.05 73.71 -3.75
C ALA A 50 -67.90 73.66 -2.72
N ILE A 51 -67.78 74.66 -1.84
CA ILE A 51 -66.71 74.75 -0.83
C ILE A 51 -67.10 74.01 0.47
N SER A 52 -68.38 73.76 0.74
CA SER A 52 -68.83 73.16 2.01
C SER A 52 -68.73 71.63 2.10
N GLU A 53 -68.69 70.91 0.97
CA GLU A 53 -68.72 69.43 0.96
C GLU A 53 -67.34 68.78 1.23
N GLN A 54 -66.24 69.55 1.22
CA GLN A 54 -64.87 68.99 1.29
C GLN A 54 -64.31 68.82 2.71
N GLN A 55 -65.12 68.34 3.67
CA GLN A 55 -64.62 67.94 4.99
C GLN A 55 -63.84 66.61 4.93
N ALA A 56 -62.55 66.72 4.67
CA ALA A 56 -61.62 65.61 4.47
C ALA A 56 -61.26 64.85 5.77
N SER A 57 -62.19 64.05 6.30
CA SER A 57 -61.97 63.12 7.42
C SER A 57 -61.45 61.74 6.96
N GLY A 58 -61.90 61.26 5.79
CA GLY A 58 -61.50 59.96 5.23
C GLY A 58 -60.07 59.91 4.64
N SER A 59 -59.55 61.03 4.14
CA SER A 59 -58.21 61.08 3.53
C SER A 59 -57.10 60.81 4.55
N ARG A 60 -57.29 61.21 5.82
CA ARG A 60 -56.32 60.98 6.90
C ARG A 60 -56.15 59.49 7.19
N ILE A 61 -57.23 58.71 7.14
CA ILE A 61 -57.18 57.25 7.37
C ILE A 61 -56.41 56.57 6.23
N LEU A 62 -56.65 56.96 4.98
CA LEU A 62 -55.90 56.44 3.82
C LEU A 62 -54.41 56.83 3.87
N LEU A 63 -54.09 58.05 4.33
CA LEU A 63 -52.70 58.49 4.52
C LEU A 63 -52.00 57.70 5.64
N TRP A 64 -52.65 57.48 6.79
CA TRP A 64 -52.08 56.66 7.87
C TRP A 64 -51.94 55.19 7.47
N PHE A 65 -52.91 54.62 6.74
CA PHE A 65 -52.81 53.26 6.21
C PHE A 65 -51.66 53.12 5.20
N SER A 66 -51.52 54.07 4.28
CA SER A 66 -50.38 54.17 3.36
C SER A 66 -49.05 54.25 4.11
N LEU A 67 -48.96 55.11 5.13
CA LEU A 67 -47.77 55.26 5.97
C LEU A 67 -47.41 53.95 6.70
N ILE A 68 -48.40 53.23 7.22
CA ILE A 68 -48.21 51.93 7.88
C ILE A 68 -47.75 50.86 6.89
N VAL A 69 -48.32 50.79 5.69
CA VAL A 69 -47.90 49.84 4.64
C VAL A 69 -46.47 50.14 4.19
N ILE A 70 -46.11 51.41 4.04
CA ILE A 70 -44.74 51.84 3.72
C ILE A 70 -43.79 51.45 4.86
N ALA A 71 -44.11 51.78 6.11
CA ALA A 71 -43.29 51.41 7.27
C ALA A 71 -43.12 49.88 7.38
N ALA A 72 -44.19 49.11 7.17
CA ALA A 72 -44.15 47.65 7.16
C ALA A 72 -43.29 47.10 6.02
N PHE A 73 -43.32 47.71 4.83
CA PHE A 73 -42.42 47.36 3.72
C PHE A 73 -40.96 47.66 4.05
N PHE A 74 -40.64 48.82 4.66
CA PHE A 74 -39.28 49.16 5.10
C PHE A 74 -38.77 48.20 6.20
N ILE A 75 -39.62 47.80 7.14
CA ILE A 75 -39.30 46.81 8.19
C ILE A 75 -39.10 45.43 7.56
N TRP A 76 -40.03 44.96 6.72
CA TRP A 76 -39.89 43.67 6.04
C TRP A 76 -38.64 43.62 5.17
N ALA A 77 -38.38 44.66 4.37
CA ALA A 77 -37.22 44.71 3.48
C ALA A 77 -35.88 44.85 4.24
N SER A 78 -35.88 45.29 5.51
CA SER A 78 -34.68 45.29 6.36
C SER A 78 -34.45 43.96 7.10
N LEU A 79 -35.49 43.13 7.27
CA LEU A 79 -35.39 41.80 7.88
C LEU A 79 -35.22 40.67 6.84
N ALA A 80 -35.84 40.79 5.67
CA ALA A 80 -35.82 39.78 4.62
C ALA A 80 -34.43 39.71 3.97
N GLN A 81 -33.79 38.55 4.07
CA GLN A 81 -32.47 38.27 3.51
C GLN A 81 -32.61 37.57 2.14
N ILE A 82 -31.68 37.89 1.25
CA ILE A 82 -31.48 37.27 -0.07
C ILE A 82 -30.01 36.85 -0.13
N ASP A 83 -29.74 35.63 -0.60
CA ASP A 83 -28.37 35.12 -0.76
C ASP A 83 -27.66 35.77 -1.95
N GLU A 84 -26.39 36.13 -1.77
CA GLU A 84 -25.52 36.67 -2.81
C GLU A 84 -24.61 35.57 -3.36
N VAL A 85 -24.93 35.11 -4.56
CA VAL A 85 -24.21 34.03 -5.25
C VAL A 85 -23.25 34.55 -6.29
N VAL A 86 -22.03 34.01 -6.29
CA VAL A 86 -21.07 34.12 -7.39
C VAL A 86 -21.22 32.88 -8.27
N LYS A 87 -21.34 33.09 -9.59
CA LYS A 87 -21.48 31.99 -10.55
C LYS A 87 -20.14 31.67 -11.22
N GLY A 88 -19.82 30.39 -11.28
CA GLY A 88 -18.73 29.86 -12.10
C GLY A 88 -19.19 28.64 -12.89
N SER A 89 -18.52 28.36 -14.00
CA SER A 89 -18.70 27.11 -14.75
C SER A 89 -17.52 26.20 -14.47
N GLY A 90 -17.79 24.93 -14.18
CA GLY A 90 -16.77 23.98 -13.76
C GLY A 90 -16.90 22.62 -14.43
N LYS A 91 -15.82 21.84 -14.36
CA LYS A 91 -15.75 20.45 -14.82
C LYS A 91 -15.51 19.52 -13.62
N VAL A 92 -16.14 18.36 -13.64
CA VAL A 92 -15.89 17.29 -12.67
C VAL A 92 -14.52 16.69 -12.94
N VAL A 93 -13.66 16.70 -11.93
CA VAL A 93 -12.37 16.02 -11.92
C VAL A 93 -12.39 14.96 -10.82
N PRO A 94 -11.67 13.83 -10.98
CA PRO A 94 -11.62 12.82 -9.93
C PRO A 94 -10.95 13.40 -8.68
N SER A 95 -11.41 13.01 -7.49
CA SER A 95 -10.90 13.58 -6.23
C SER A 95 -9.43 13.20 -6.00
N ARG A 96 -9.05 12.00 -6.49
CA ARG A 96 -7.69 11.50 -6.58
C ARG A 96 -7.15 11.66 -8.00
N GLN A 97 -5.83 11.80 -8.10
CA GLN A 97 -5.13 11.76 -9.40
C GLN A 97 -5.34 10.40 -10.08
N VAL A 98 -5.29 10.40 -11.42
CA VAL A 98 -5.33 9.18 -12.23
C VAL A 98 -4.17 8.26 -11.83
N GLN A 99 -4.47 6.99 -11.57
CA GLN A 99 -3.49 5.99 -11.18
C GLN A 99 -2.88 5.38 -12.45
N ILE A 100 -1.58 5.63 -12.65
CA ILE A 100 -0.80 5.05 -13.75
C ILE A 100 -0.28 3.70 -13.28
N ILE A 101 -0.65 2.63 -13.98
CA ILE A 101 -0.22 1.26 -13.67
C ILE A 101 0.90 0.87 -14.64
N GLN A 102 2.06 0.55 -14.09
CA GLN A 102 3.27 0.17 -14.81
C GLN A 102 3.58 -1.31 -14.60
N SER A 103 4.25 -1.93 -15.58
CA SER A 103 4.84 -3.26 -15.41
C SER A 103 6.24 -3.13 -14.82
N LEU A 104 6.55 -3.83 -13.72
CA LEU A 104 7.88 -3.73 -13.09
C LEU A 104 8.96 -4.48 -13.90
N ASP A 105 8.76 -5.77 -14.14
CA ASP A 105 9.73 -6.63 -14.83
C ASP A 105 9.54 -6.71 -16.35
N GLY A 106 8.42 -6.20 -16.89
CA GLY A 106 8.06 -6.31 -18.31
C GLY A 106 7.79 -7.75 -18.76
N GLY A 107 7.61 -7.95 -20.07
CA GLY A 107 7.42 -9.28 -20.66
C GLY A 107 6.50 -9.30 -21.89
N ILE A 108 5.99 -10.47 -22.24
CA ILE A 108 5.04 -10.66 -23.34
C ILE A 108 3.62 -10.66 -22.75
N VAL A 109 2.70 -9.88 -23.31
CA VAL A 109 1.29 -9.88 -22.88
C VAL A 109 0.64 -11.21 -23.28
N GLU A 110 0.23 -12.01 -22.30
CA GLU A 110 -0.48 -13.27 -22.50
C GLU A 110 -1.99 -13.03 -22.67
N GLU A 111 -2.58 -12.22 -21.80
CA GLU A 111 -4.02 -11.94 -21.78
C GLU A 111 -4.32 -10.52 -21.27
N ILE A 112 -5.31 -9.86 -21.87
CA ILE A 112 -5.84 -8.56 -21.43
C ILE A 112 -7.29 -8.79 -21.01
N MET A 113 -7.58 -8.61 -19.72
CA MET A 113 -8.85 -9.01 -19.11
C MET A 113 -9.86 -7.86 -18.98
N VAL A 114 -9.44 -6.62 -19.30
CA VAL A 114 -10.26 -5.41 -19.16
C VAL A 114 -10.26 -4.55 -20.43
N ARG A 115 -11.24 -3.66 -20.55
CA ARG A 115 -11.41 -2.74 -21.67
C ARG A 115 -11.45 -1.28 -21.21
N THR A 116 -11.13 -0.35 -22.11
CA THR A 116 -11.30 1.09 -21.86
C THR A 116 -12.77 1.41 -21.56
N GLY A 117 -13.03 2.12 -20.46
CA GLY A 117 -14.37 2.43 -19.95
C GLY A 117 -15.00 1.35 -19.05
N GLU A 118 -14.28 0.26 -18.75
CA GLU A 118 -14.75 -0.79 -17.84
C GLU A 118 -14.47 -0.42 -16.37
N GLU A 119 -15.41 -0.73 -15.48
CA GLU A 119 -15.21 -0.62 -14.03
C GLU A 119 -14.40 -1.80 -13.49
N VAL A 120 -13.43 -1.51 -12.63
CA VAL A 120 -12.50 -2.47 -12.04
C VAL A 120 -12.43 -2.33 -10.53
N GLN A 121 -12.30 -3.45 -9.84
CA GLN A 121 -12.20 -3.53 -8.39
C GLN A 121 -10.73 -3.62 -7.94
N ALA A 122 -10.43 -3.15 -6.73
CA ALA A 122 -9.12 -3.31 -6.12
C ALA A 122 -8.74 -4.79 -6.01
N GLY A 123 -7.55 -5.17 -6.49
CA GLY A 123 -7.06 -6.54 -6.54
C GLY A 123 -7.47 -7.35 -7.78
N GLN A 124 -8.40 -6.85 -8.61
CA GLN A 124 -8.78 -7.47 -9.89
C GLN A 124 -7.58 -7.51 -10.84
N VAL A 125 -7.38 -8.64 -11.53
CA VAL A 125 -6.37 -8.78 -12.60
C VAL A 125 -6.85 -8.02 -13.83
N LEU A 126 -5.97 -7.20 -14.39
CA LEU A 126 -6.23 -6.35 -15.54
C LEU A 126 -5.53 -6.91 -16.79
N LEU A 127 -4.29 -7.36 -16.62
CA LEU A 127 -3.43 -7.89 -17.66
C LEU A 127 -2.53 -8.97 -17.06
N ARG A 128 -2.29 -10.05 -17.82
CA ARG A 128 -1.32 -11.10 -17.49
C ARG A 128 -0.14 -11.06 -18.45
N ILE A 129 1.05 -11.15 -17.89
CA ILE A 129 2.31 -11.36 -18.62
C ILE A 129 2.64 -12.85 -18.64
N ASP A 130 3.16 -13.36 -19.76
CA ASP A 130 3.61 -14.74 -19.92
C ASP A 130 4.58 -15.15 -18.80
N THR A 131 4.09 -16.05 -17.94
CA THR A 131 4.81 -16.51 -16.75
C THR A 131 5.84 -17.60 -17.05
N THR A 132 5.87 -18.18 -18.26
CA THR A 132 6.63 -19.41 -18.58
C THR A 132 8.11 -19.31 -18.24
N ARG A 133 8.73 -18.15 -18.46
CA ARG A 133 10.14 -17.91 -18.12
C ARG A 133 10.35 -17.79 -16.61
N PHE A 134 9.47 -17.08 -15.90
CA PHE A 134 9.58 -16.88 -14.46
C PHE A 134 9.29 -18.16 -13.67
N SER A 135 8.30 -18.95 -14.10
CA SER A 135 7.97 -20.25 -13.50
C SER A 135 9.06 -21.30 -13.76
N SER A 136 9.66 -21.30 -14.95
CA SER A 136 10.82 -22.14 -15.26
C SER A 136 12.01 -21.84 -14.34
N SER A 137 12.42 -20.56 -14.21
CA SER A 137 13.52 -20.18 -13.32
C SER A 137 13.21 -20.41 -11.84
N LEU A 138 11.96 -20.26 -11.40
CA LEU A 138 11.55 -20.62 -10.04
C LEU A 138 11.62 -22.14 -9.83
N GLY A 139 11.21 -22.95 -10.81
CA GLY A 139 11.30 -24.41 -10.77
C GLY A 139 12.75 -24.92 -10.75
N GLU A 140 13.63 -24.35 -11.56
CA GLU A 140 15.08 -24.61 -11.54
C GLU A 140 15.68 -24.29 -10.16
N SER A 141 15.41 -23.09 -9.64
CA SER A 141 15.87 -22.66 -8.32
C SER A 141 15.32 -23.54 -7.18
N ARG A 142 14.08 -24.02 -7.31
CA ARG A 142 13.46 -24.97 -6.36
C ARG A 142 14.14 -26.34 -6.40
N ALA A 143 14.42 -26.86 -7.60
CA ALA A 143 15.11 -28.14 -7.77
C ALA A 143 16.54 -28.09 -7.21
N GLU A 144 17.30 -27.02 -7.47
CA GLU A 144 18.62 -26.81 -6.87
C GLU A 144 18.52 -26.72 -5.33
N TRP A 145 17.51 -26.03 -4.79
CA TRP A 145 17.30 -25.92 -3.35
C TRP A 145 17.02 -27.27 -2.69
N LEU A 146 16.16 -28.10 -3.28
CA LEU A 146 15.90 -29.47 -2.78
C LEU A 146 17.17 -30.34 -2.80
N ALA A 147 17.95 -30.27 -3.89
CA ALA A 147 19.22 -30.99 -4.01
C ALA A 147 20.24 -30.55 -2.96
N LEU A 148 20.42 -29.24 -2.77
CA LEU A 148 21.31 -28.70 -1.74
C LEU A 148 20.83 -29.02 -0.32
N LEU A 149 19.52 -29.06 -0.08
CA LEU A 149 18.94 -29.40 1.22
C LEU A 149 19.18 -30.87 1.58
N ALA A 150 19.00 -31.78 0.62
CA ALA A 150 19.33 -33.20 0.77
C ALA A 150 20.83 -33.41 1.00
N LYS A 151 21.68 -32.74 0.21
CA LYS A 151 23.14 -32.74 0.38
C LYS A 151 23.56 -32.22 1.76
N ALA A 152 22.92 -31.16 2.26
CA ALA A 152 23.19 -30.61 3.59
C ALA A 152 22.88 -31.64 4.70
N ALA A 153 21.74 -32.33 4.60
CA ALA A 153 21.37 -33.39 5.54
C ALA A 153 22.36 -34.57 5.51
N ARG A 154 22.86 -34.98 4.33
CA ARG A 154 23.94 -35.99 4.23
C ARG A 154 25.23 -35.50 4.89
N LEU A 155 25.68 -34.30 4.58
CA LEU A 155 26.94 -33.76 5.11
C LEU A 155 26.88 -33.59 6.64
N GLN A 156 25.74 -33.16 7.17
CA GLN A 156 25.51 -33.13 8.62
C GLN A 156 25.57 -34.53 9.23
N ALA A 157 24.92 -35.52 8.61
CA ALA A 157 24.98 -36.92 9.07
C ALA A 157 26.42 -37.48 9.12
N LEU A 158 27.25 -37.14 8.11
CA LEU A 158 28.67 -37.53 8.09
C LEU A 158 29.51 -36.77 9.15
N ALA A 159 29.24 -35.48 9.36
CA ALA A 159 29.97 -34.65 10.33
C ALA A 159 29.65 -34.98 11.81
N GLU A 160 28.46 -35.50 12.07
CA GLU A 160 27.94 -35.88 13.40
C GLU A 160 28.01 -37.40 13.66
N ASN A 161 28.35 -38.21 12.64
CA ASN A 161 28.30 -39.68 12.67
C ASN A 161 26.91 -40.24 13.03
N THR A 162 25.87 -39.69 12.40
CA THR A 162 24.47 -40.08 12.56
C THR A 162 23.92 -40.73 11.27
N PRO A 163 22.85 -41.54 11.33
CA PRO A 163 22.24 -42.10 10.12
C PRO A 163 21.59 -40.99 9.28
N PHE A 164 21.76 -41.05 7.96
CA PHE A 164 21.12 -40.08 7.06
C PHE A 164 19.59 -40.15 7.13
N GLN A 165 18.99 -39.02 7.51
CA GLN A 165 17.56 -38.78 7.47
C GLN A 165 17.29 -37.72 6.40
N ALA A 166 16.50 -38.07 5.39
CA ALA A 166 16.10 -37.13 4.35
C ALA A 166 15.05 -36.16 4.93
N PRO A 167 15.15 -34.83 4.67
CA PRO A 167 14.12 -33.88 5.07
C PRO A 167 12.78 -34.18 4.37
N GLU A 168 11.67 -34.04 5.10
CA GLU A 168 10.32 -34.40 4.62
C GLU A 168 9.98 -33.77 3.26
N ILE A 169 10.27 -32.47 3.10
CA ILE A 169 10.00 -31.72 1.87
C ILE A 169 10.74 -32.27 0.64
N VAL A 170 11.89 -32.93 0.84
CA VAL A 170 12.61 -33.63 -0.25
C VAL A 170 11.99 -34.99 -0.53
N LEU A 171 11.51 -35.70 0.49
CA LEU A 171 10.80 -36.97 0.31
C LEU A 171 9.47 -36.78 -0.45
N GLU A 172 8.78 -35.67 -0.21
CA GLU A 172 7.54 -35.30 -0.89
C GLU A 172 7.78 -34.80 -2.33
N GLU A 173 8.69 -33.83 -2.54
CA GLU A 173 8.86 -33.17 -3.85
C GLU A 173 9.90 -33.85 -4.77
N SER A 174 10.91 -34.54 -4.24
CA SER A 174 11.98 -35.16 -5.05
C SER A 174 12.56 -36.44 -4.37
N PRO A 175 11.77 -37.53 -4.30
CA PRO A 175 12.19 -38.77 -3.65
C PRO A 175 13.42 -39.42 -4.31
N GLU A 176 13.65 -39.17 -5.61
CA GLU A 176 14.82 -39.61 -6.36
C GLU A 176 16.14 -38.99 -5.83
N VAL A 177 16.13 -37.70 -5.50
CA VAL A 177 17.27 -37.00 -4.89
C VAL A 177 17.53 -37.54 -3.48
N ALA A 178 16.47 -37.78 -2.70
CA ALA A 178 16.60 -38.39 -1.38
C ALA A 178 17.13 -39.83 -1.41
N ALA A 179 16.85 -40.59 -2.47
CA ALA A 179 17.42 -41.92 -2.69
C ALA A 179 18.91 -41.84 -3.08
N MET A 180 19.26 -40.97 -4.02
CA MET A 180 20.64 -40.75 -4.47
C MET A 180 21.56 -40.29 -3.33
N GLU A 181 21.14 -39.30 -2.54
CA GLU A 181 21.93 -38.83 -1.39
C GLU A 181 22.05 -39.89 -0.28
N ARG A 182 21.09 -40.81 -0.16
CA ARG A 182 21.17 -41.97 0.75
C ARG A 182 22.22 -42.99 0.28
N GLU A 183 22.26 -43.30 -1.01
CA GLU A 183 23.31 -44.17 -1.59
C GLU A 183 24.69 -43.53 -1.41
N LEU A 184 24.82 -42.24 -1.71
CA LEU A 184 26.07 -41.50 -1.51
C LEU A 184 26.50 -41.46 -0.04
N TRP A 185 25.56 -41.32 0.91
CA TRP A 185 25.85 -41.43 2.34
C TRP A 185 26.40 -42.82 2.72
N GLN A 186 25.80 -43.90 2.21
CA GLN A 186 26.28 -45.26 2.45
C GLN A 186 27.71 -45.43 1.92
N LYS A 187 27.98 -45.02 0.67
CA LYS A 187 29.32 -45.10 0.07
C LYS A 187 30.37 -44.29 0.82
N ARG A 188 30.06 -43.06 1.24
CA ARG A 188 30.98 -42.26 2.08
C ARG A 188 31.22 -42.88 3.45
N THR A 189 30.22 -43.54 4.04
CA THR A 189 30.37 -44.25 5.32
C THR A 189 31.24 -45.50 5.18
N GLU A 190 31.11 -46.24 4.07
CA GLU A 190 32.00 -47.36 3.71
C GLU A 190 33.45 -46.88 3.53
N GLU A 191 33.68 -45.77 2.81
CA GLU A 191 35.01 -45.17 2.63
C GLU A 191 35.66 -44.77 3.96
N ILE A 192 34.92 -44.13 4.87
CA ILE A 192 35.38 -43.78 6.23
C ILE A 192 35.81 -45.05 6.99
N ALA A 193 34.98 -46.09 6.98
CA ALA A 193 35.27 -47.34 7.66
C ALA A 193 36.53 -48.03 7.11
N ILE A 194 36.74 -47.99 5.79
CA ILE A 194 37.95 -48.51 5.13
C ILE A 194 39.19 -47.72 5.58
N ALA A 195 39.14 -46.39 5.58
CA ALA A 195 40.26 -45.54 6.00
C ALA A 195 40.67 -45.80 7.47
N ILE A 196 39.69 -45.89 8.37
CA ILE A 196 39.89 -46.21 9.79
C ILE A 196 40.51 -47.61 9.95
N ASN A 197 40.05 -48.60 9.18
CA ASN A 197 40.59 -49.96 9.24
C ASN A 197 42.06 -50.01 8.75
N ILE A 198 42.40 -49.31 7.67
CA ILE A 198 43.79 -49.22 7.18
C ILE A 198 44.72 -48.63 8.25
N ALA A 199 44.31 -47.53 8.90
CA ALA A 199 45.09 -46.91 9.97
C ALA A 199 45.20 -47.82 11.21
N ARG A 200 44.13 -48.57 11.54
CA ARG A 200 44.12 -49.56 12.62
C ARG A 200 45.06 -50.74 12.32
N ASP A 201 45.10 -51.23 11.10
CA ASP A 201 45.98 -52.34 10.70
C ASP A 201 47.45 -51.92 10.76
N GLN A 202 47.78 -50.69 10.37
CA GLN A 202 49.12 -50.11 10.56
C GLN A 202 49.52 -50.05 12.05
N LEU A 203 48.60 -49.63 12.93
CA LEU A 203 48.84 -49.65 14.38
C LEU A 203 49.08 -51.08 14.91
N VAL A 204 48.27 -52.05 14.48
CA VAL A 204 48.44 -53.47 14.85
C VAL A 204 49.78 -54.03 14.36
N GLN A 205 50.21 -53.67 13.14
CA GLN A 205 51.52 -54.04 12.60
C GLN A 205 52.66 -53.53 13.49
N ARG A 206 52.68 -52.24 13.86
CA ARG A 206 53.72 -51.69 14.74
C ARG A 206 53.70 -52.31 16.14
N GLN A 207 52.53 -52.71 16.65
CA GLN A 207 52.41 -53.48 17.90
C GLN A 207 52.91 -54.93 17.77
N GLN A 208 52.90 -55.52 16.58
CA GLN A 208 53.52 -56.83 16.33
C GLN A 208 55.06 -56.70 16.27
N GLU A 209 55.58 -55.72 15.52
CA GLU A 209 57.01 -55.40 15.45
C GLU A 209 57.61 -55.09 16.83
N LEU A 210 56.88 -54.38 17.70
CA LEU A 210 57.28 -54.17 19.09
C LEU A 210 57.37 -55.48 19.89
N ARG A 211 56.39 -56.38 19.77
CA ARG A 211 56.39 -57.67 20.47
C ARG A 211 57.53 -58.58 20.03
N GLU A 212 57.84 -58.59 18.73
CA GLU A 212 59.01 -59.28 18.19
C GLU A 212 60.31 -58.70 18.78
N THR A 213 60.45 -57.37 18.78
CA THR A 213 61.63 -56.68 19.32
C THR A 213 61.78 -56.91 20.83
N GLN A 214 60.69 -57.01 21.58
CA GLN A 214 60.70 -57.37 23.01
C GLN A 214 61.20 -58.80 23.25
N ALA A 215 60.82 -59.76 22.40
CA ALA A 215 61.37 -61.12 22.47
C ALA A 215 62.87 -61.14 22.14
N ASN A 216 63.30 -60.39 21.12
CA ASN A 216 64.70 -60.23 20.76
C ASN A 216 65.52 -59.58 21.90
N LEU A 217 64.96 -58.57 22.58
CA LEU A 217 65.59 -57.99 23.78
C LEU A 217 65.74 -59.03 24.90
N ALA A 218 64.69 -59.82 25.19
CA ALA A 218 64.76 -60.83 26.24
C ALA A 218 65.85 -61.88 25.96
N GLN A 219 66.00 -62.29 24.69
CA GLN A 219 67.07 -63.18 24.25
C GLN A 219 68.46 -62.54 24.39
N ALA A 220 68.63 -61.29 23.93
CA ALA A 220 69.91 -60.58 23.99
C ALA A 220 70.34 -60.29 25.45
N ALA A 221 69.41 -59.89 26.32
CA ALA A 221 69.65 -59.67 27.75
C ALA A 221 70.09 -60.98 28.45
N SER A 222 69.46 -62.11 28.13
CA SER A 222 69.85 -63.43 28.64
C SER A 222 71.28 -63.80 28.21
N SER A 223 71.62 -63.62 26.93
CA SER A 223 72.98 -63.83 26.41
C SER A 223 74.00 -62.92 27.10
N CYS A 224 73.74 -61.61 27.20
CA CYS A 224 74.59 -60.65 27.90
C CYS A 224 74.81 -61.08 29.37
N GLN A 225 73.76 -61.46 30.08
CA GLN A 225 73.82 -61.87 31.48
C GLN A 225 74.66 -63.15 31.67
N LEU A 226 74.44 -64.17 30.83
CA LEU A 226 75.16 -65.44 30.90
C LEU A 226 76.65 -65.25 30.61
N THR A 227 77.00 -64.61 29.49
CA THR A 227 78.41 -64.37 29.12
C THR A 227 79.11 -63.42 30.10
N SER A 228 78.41 -62.43 30.66
CA SER A 228 78.95 -61.57 31.72
C SER A 228 79.22 -62.33 33.02
N ARG A 229 78.36 -63.28 33.39
CA ARG A 229 78.56 -64.16 34.54
C ARG A 229 79.75 -65.09 34.32
N GLU A 230 79.87 -65.68 33.13
CA GLU A 230 81.02 -66.49 32.74
C GLU A 230 82.32 -65.69 32.83
N LEU A 231 82.36 -64.47 32.27
CA LEU A 231 83.52 -63.58 32.37
C LEU A 231 83.91 -63.30 33.82
N ASN A 232 82.93 -63.02 34.70
CA ASN A 232 83.19 -62.73 36.10
C ASN A 232 83.76 -63.93 36.89
N VAL A 233 83.36 -65.16 36.55
CA VAL A 233 83.87 -66.39 37.18
C VAL A 233 85.24 -66.79 36.59
N THR A 234 85.47 -66.58 35.30
CA THR A 234 86.70 -66.97 34.60
C THR A 234 87.85 -65.97 34.83
N LYS A 235 87.57 -64.68 34.95
CA LYS A 235 88.57 -63.61 35.18
C LYS A 235 89.54 -63.85 36.36
N PRO A 236 89.14 -64.33 37.56
CA PRO A 236 90.10 -64.65 38.62
C PRO A 236 91.01 -65.84 38.30
N LEU A 237 90.57 -66.80 37.46
CA LEU A 237 91.30 -68.04 37.16
C LEU A 237 92.59 -67.80 36.36
N LEU A 238 92.69 -66.65 35.67
CA LEU A 238 93.91 -66.19 35.01
C LEU A 238 95.08 -66.04 36.00
N LYS A 239 94.82 -65.58 37.23
CA LYS A 239 95.87 -65.39 38.26
C LYS A 239 96.49 -66.72 38.71
N SER A 240 95.73 -67.80 38.64
CA SER A 240 96.17 -69.18 38.92
C SER A 240 96.74 -69.90 37.69
N GLY A 241 96.82 -69.24 36.52
CA GLY A 241 97.29 -69.85 35.27
C GLY A 241 96.35 -70.92 34.69
N ALA A 242 95.10 -70.99 35.15
CA ALA A 242 94.15 -72.04 34.78
C ALA A 242 93.34 -71.73 33.50
N VAL A 243 93.53 -70.54 32.89
CA VAL A 243 92.91 -70.13 31.63
C VAL A 243 93.86 -69.19 30.86
N SER A 244 93.76 -69.15 29.53
CA SER A 244 94.59 -68.27 28.70
C SER A 244 94.07 -66.83 28.69
N GLU A 245 94.99 -65.86 28.57
CA GLU A 245 94.63 -64.45 28.34
C GLU A 245 93.85 -64.26 27.03
N VAL A 246 94.16 -65.07 26.00
CA VAL A 246 93.45 -65.05 24.71
C VAL A 246 91.97 -65.43 24.88
N ASP A 247 91.68 -66.43 25.72
CA ASP A 247 90.30 -66.86 25.99
C ASP A 247 89.54 -65.78 26.76
N LEU A 248 90.20 -65.11 27.72
CA LEU A 248 89.62 -63.99 28.45
C LEU A 248 89.30 -62.80 27.52
N LEU A 249 90.18 -62.48 26.56
CA LEU A 249 89.93 -61.43 25.56
C LEU A 249 88.79 -61.79 24.60
N ARG A 250 88.69 -63.05 24.18
CA ARG A 250 87.55 -63.53 23.37
C ARG A 250 86.25 -63.36 24.14
N LEU A 251 86.21 -63.79 25.40
CA LEU A 251 85.05 -63.69 26.28
C LEU A 251 84.65 -62.24 26.58
N GLN A 252 85.61 -61.33 26.79
CA GLN A 252 85.33 -59.89 26.93
C GLN A 252 84.68 -59.28 25.67
N ARG A 253 85.19 -59.64 24.50
CA ARG A 253 84.62 -59.22 23.21
C ARG A 253 83.22 -59.81 22.99
N ASP A 254 82.97 -61.05 23.42
CA ASP A 254 81.66 -61.68 23.31
C ASP A 254 80.64 -61.06 24.30
N VAL A 255 81.07 -60.68 25.52
CA VAL A 255 80.26 -59.82 26.43
C VAL A 255 79.93 -58.48 25.78
N ALA A 256 80.94 -57.78 25.23
CA ALA A 256 80.74 -56.48 24.59
C ALA A 256 79.77 -56.58 23.40
N LYS A 257 79.81 -57.69 22.65
CA LYS A 257 78.85 -57.99 21.58
C LYS A 257 77.43 -58.17 22.11
N PHE A 258 77.18 -59.13 23.00
CA PHE A 258 75.82 -59.46 23.44
C PHE A 258 75.17 -58.33 24.25
N CYS A 259 75.92 -57.62 25.08
CA CYS A 259 75.41 -56.46 25.81
C CYS A 259 75.23 -55.22 24.89
N GLY A 260 75.96 -55.17 23.78
CA GLY A 260 75.70 -54.21 22.69
C GLY A 260 74.41 -54.53 21.94
N GLU A 261 74.15 -55.80 21.63
CA GLU A 261 72.90 -56.28 21.03
C GLU A 261 71.68 -56.00 21.94
N GLU A 262 71.80 -56.19 23.25
CA GLU A 262 70.78 -55.81 24.23
C GLU A 262 70.44 -54.30 24.17
N GLN A 263 71.46 -53.44 24.19
CA GLN A 263 71.25 -51.98 24.14
C GLN A 263 70.72 -51.51 22.78
N ALA A 264 71.11 -52.15 21.68
CA ALA A 264 70.55 -51.90 20.36
C ALA A 264 69.05 -52.29 20.31
N ALA A 265 68.66 -53.40 20.93
CA ALA A 265 67.27 -53.83 21.03
C ALA A 265 66.43 -52.88 21.90
N LYS A 266 66.95 -52.36 23.03
CA LYS A 266 66.27 -51.30 23.81
C LYS A 266 66.04 -50.04 22.98
N ALA A 267 67.08 -49.53 22.31
CA ALA A 267 66.96 -48.36 21.45
C ALA A 267 66.06 -48.58 20.21
N GLN A 268 65.78 -49.83 19.82
CA GLN A 268 64.76 -50.16 18.82
C GLN A 268 63.35 -50.16 19.43
N ILE A 269 63.16 -50.64 20.66
CA ILE A 269 61.89 -50.56 21.39
C ILE A 269 61.43 -49.11 21.55
N ASP A 270 62.32 -48.21 21.99
CA ASP A 270 61.99 -46.80 22.20
C ASP A 270 61.51 -46.14 20.89
N ARG A 271 62.17 -46.46 19.76
CA ARG A 271 61.77 -46.01 18.42
C ARG A 271 60.43 -46.59 17.98
N LEU A 272 60.16 -47.87 18.27
CA LEU A 272 58.88 -48.51 17.94
C LEU A 272 57.72 -47.97 18.82
N GLN A 273 57.98 -47.62 20.08
CA GLN A 273 56.98 -46.95 20.94
C GLN A 273 56.60 -45.57 20.38
N ALA A 274 57.59 -44.77 19.96
CA ALA A 274 57.32 -43.50 19.28
C ALA A 274 56.51 -43.70 17.99
N ALA A 275 56.86 -44.72 17.19
CA ALA A 275 56.14 -45.05 15.95
C ALA A 275 54.72 -45.61 16.17
N ILE A 276 54.45 -46.25 17.32
CA ILE A 276 53.10 -46.64 17.75
C ILE A 276 52.28 -45.41 18.12
N SER A 277 52.86 -44.45 18.85
CA SER A 277 52.22 -43.18 19.18
C SER A 277 51.85 -42.40 17.91
N GLU A 278 52.75 -42.34 16.93
CA GLU A 278 52.48 -41.75 15.61
C GLU A 278 51.33 -42.48 14.87
N ALA A 279 51.29 -43.80 14.91
CA ALA A 279 50.21 -44.59 14.31
C ALA A 279 48.86 -44.40 15.03
N GLN A 280 48.87 -44.15 16.35
CA GLN A 280 47.67 -43.77 17.11
C GLN A 280 47.16 -42.39 16.68
N SER A 281 48.03 -41.37 16.60
CA SER A 281 47.66 -40.06 16.07
C SER A 281 47.06 -40.15 14.66
N LYS A 282 47.64 -40.97 13.77
CA LYS A 282 47.12 -41.17 12.40
C LYS A 282 45.75 -41.86 12.35
N LEU A 283 45.45 -42.74 13.30
CA LEU A 283 44.14 -43.38 13.43
C LEU A 283 43.06 -42.36 13.84
N GLU A 284 43.37 -41.46 14.78
CA GLU A 284 42.48 -40.37 15.18
C GLU A 284 42.33 -39.33 14.04
N GLU A 285 43.43 -38.98 13.38
CA GLU A 285 43.46 -38.04 12.25
C GLU A 285 42.59 -38.52 11.08
N ALA A 286 42.61 -39.82 10.75
CA ALA A 286 41.83 -40.39 9.65
C ALA A 286 40.32 -40.13 9.78
N GLU A 287 39.78 -40.15 11.00
CA GLU A 287 38.38 -39.81 11.27
C GLU A 287 38.14 -38.30 11.31
N ILE A 288 39.04 -37.55 11.96
CA ILE A 288 38.93 -36.09 12.11
C ILE A 288 38.95 -35.39 10.75
N ASN A 289 39.86 -35.77 9.85
CA ASN A 289 40.01 -35.13 8.55
C ASN A 289 38.72 -35.23 7.72
N ILE A 290 38.11 -36.43 7.63
CA ILE A 290 36.89 -36.62 6.83
C ILE A 290 35.70 -35.86 7.45
N ARG A 291 35.58 -35.85 8.79
CA ARG A 291 34.54 -35.08 9.49
C ARG A 291 34.71 -33.57 9.31
N ASN A 292 35.95 -33.07 9.25
CA ASN A 292 36.21 -31.66 9.00
C ASN A 292 35.89 -31.27 7.56
N THR A 293 36.31 -32.06 6.56
CA THR A 293 35.89 -31.84 5.16
C THR A 293 34.36 -31.83 5.01
N ALA A 294 33.65 -32.73 5.71
CA ALA A 294 32.18 -32.72 5.71
C ALA A 294 31.58 -31.45 6.33
N ARG A 295 32.22 -30.86 7.36
CA ARG A 295 31.79 -29.59 7.99
C ARG A 295 32.06 -28.38 7.09
N ASP A 296 33.20 -28.37 6.41
CA ASP A 296 33.57 -27.30 5.48
C ASP A 296 32.60 -27.27 4.29
N GLU A 297 32.37 -28.44 3.66
CA GLU A 297 31.35 -28.58 2.61
C GLU A 297 29.94 -28.20 3.11
N LEU A 298 29.59 -28.55 4.36
CA LEU A 298 28.29 -28.21 4.95
C LEU A 298 28.14 -26.70 5.15
N SER A 299 29.20 -25.99 5.54
CA SER A 299 29.23 -24.54 5.67
C SER A 299 28.94 -23.86 4.32
N ASP A 300 29.64 -24.30 3.27
CA ASP A 300 29.45 -23.80 1.91
C ASP A 300 28.03 -24.08 1.38
N VAL A 301 27.51 -25.30 1.59
CA VAL A 301 26.15 -25.66 1.19
C VAL A 301 25.10 -24.86 1.96
N ARG A 302 25.28 -24.64 3.27
CA ARG A 302 24.37 -23.80 4.07
C ARG A 302 24.39 -22.34 3.63
N SER A 303 25.56 -21.80 3.28
CA SER A 303 25.70 -20.45 2.71
C SER A 303 24.94 -20.32 1.37
N ARG A 304 25.09 -21.30 0.48
CA ARG A 304 24.34 -21.37 -0.79
C ARG A 304 22.83 -21.49 -0.57
N LEU A 305 22.39 -22.36 0.35
CA LEU A 305 20.97 -22.51 0.70
C LEU A 305 20.36 -21.20 1.23
N ALA A 306 21.10 -20.47 2.08
CA ALA A 306 20.66 -19.17 2.56
C ALA A 306 20.48 -18.16 1.40
N SER A 307 21.48 -18.04 0.51
CA SER A 307 21.40 -17.20 -0.68
C SER A 307 20.24 -17.59 -1.61
N LEU A 308 20.11 -18.88 -1.92
CA LEU A 308 19.08 -19.43 -2.80
C LEU A 308 17.67 -19.28 -2.21
N SER A 309 17.51 -19.29 -0.88
CA SER A 309 16.23 -18.98 -0.23
C SER A 309 15.78 -17.54 -0.49
N GLN A 310 16.71 -16.57 -0.49
CA GLN A 310 16.39 -15.17 -0.80
C GLN A 310 16.13 -14.96 -2.29
N SER A 311 16.87 -15.67 -3.15
CA SER A 311 16.63 -15.68 -4.60
C SER A 311 15.23 -16.21 -4.96
N GLN A 312 14.80 -17.31 -4.34
CA GLN A 312 13.44 -17.86 -4.54
C GLN A 312 12.34 -16.87 -4.13
N LEU A 313 12.52 -16.10 -3.04
CA LEU A 313 11.56 -15.06 -2.66
C LEU A 313 11.44 -13.97 -3.74
N ALA A 314 12.55 -13.53 -4.32
CA ALA A 314 12.54 -12.55 -5.41
C ALA A 314 11.91 -13.12 -6.71
N LEU A 315 12.20 -14.39 -7.05
CA LEU A 315 11.59 -15.06 -8.21
C LEU A 315 10.08 -15.28 -8.03
N ALA A 316 9.64 -15.64 -6.81
CA ALA A 316 8.22 -15.77 -6.48
C ALA A 316 7.49 -14.42 -6.54
N ASP A 317 8.14 -13.33 -6.13
CA ASP A 317 7.54 -11.99 -6.23
C ASP A 317 7.40 -11.52 -7.68
N ARG A 318 8.39 -11.79 -8.55
CA ARG A 318 8.26 -11.57 -10.01
C ARG A 318 7.08 -12.32 -10.60
N LEU A 319 6.93 -13.60 -10.24
CA LEU A 319 5.80 -14.43 -10.71
C LEU A 319 4.46 -13.86 -10.23
N ARG A 320 4.40 -13.32 -9.01
CA ARG A 320 3.22 -12.63 -8.45
C ARG A 320 2.92 -11.30 -9.16
N LEU A 321 3.95 -10.56 -9.58
CA LEU A 321 3.84 -9.27 -10.27
C LEU A 321 3.57 -9.39 -11.78
N ALA A 322 3.70 -10.58 -12.36
CA ALA A 322 3.29 -10.86 -13.74
C ALA A 322 1.75 -10.76 -13.95
N ASP A 323 0.96 -10.98 -12.90
CA ASP A 323 -0.46 -10.62 -12.82
C ASP A 323 -0.57 -9.13 -12.43
N ILE A 324 -0.78 -8.24 -13.41
CA ILE A 324 -0.98 -6.80 -13.15
C ILE A 324 -2.39 -6.58 -12.62
N ARG A 325 -2.50 -5.99 -11.42
CA ARG A 325 -3.74 -5.82 -10.67
C ARG A 325 -4.05 -4.36 -10.36
N SER A 326 -5.34 -4.01 -10.25
CA SER A 326 -5.73 -2.67 -9.83
C SER A 326 -5.41 -2.42 -8.33
N PRO A 327 -4.79 -1.29 -7.96
CA PRO A 327 -4.63 -0.90 -6.56
C PRO A 327 -5.90 -0.27 -5.94
N VAL A 328 -6.88 0.14 -6.78
CA VAL A 328 -8.06 0.91 -6.37
C VAL A 328 -9.33 0.42 -7.08
N ASN A 329 -10.50 0.76 -6.54
CA ASN A 329 -11.74 0.70 -7.30
C ASN A 329 -11.79 1.89 -8.28
N GLY A 330 -12.13 1.68 -9.53
CA GLY A 330 -12.07 2.73 -10.54
C GLY A 330 -12.58 2.33 -11.91
N THR A 331 -12.45 3.23 -12.88
CA THR A 331 -12.79 3.00 -14.29
C THR A 331 -11.52 3.12 -15.14
N VAL A 332 -11.30 2.19 -16.07
CA VAL A 332 -10.13 2.19 -16.96
C VAL A 332 -10.24 3.35 -17.95
N LYS A 333 -9.35 4.35 -17.83
CA LYS A 333 -9.33 5.56 -18.68
C LYS A 333 -8.69 5.29 -20.04
N THR A 334 -7.56 4.59 -20.05
CA THR A 334 -6.79 4.30 -21.27
C THR A 334 -6.03 3.00 -21.10
N LEU A 335 -6.02 2.15 -22.14
CA LEU A 335 -5.11 1.02 -22.29
C LEU A 335 -3.99 1.44 -23.25
N LEU A 336 -2.76 1.53 -22.75
CA LEU A 336 -1.57 1.86 -23.54
C LEU A 336 -1.07 0.60 -24.27
N THR A 337 -1.15 -0.55 -23.62
CA THR A 337 -0.82 -1.86 -24.19
C THR A 337 -2.10 -2.63 -24.52
N ASN A 338 -2.53 -2.60 -25.79
CA ASN A 338 -3.79 -3.21 -26.25
C ASN A 338 -3.61 -4.50 -27.08
N THR A 339 -2.36 -4.95 -27.28
CA THR A 339 -2.02 -6.04 -28.21
C THR A 339 -1.54 -7.27 -27.44
N VAL A 340 -2.36 -8.34 -27.46
CA VAL A 340 -1.96 -9.67 -26.97
C VAL A 340 -0.79 -10.20 -27.81
N GLY A 341 0.22 -10.78 -27.17
CA GLY A 341 1.50 -11.14 -27.80
C GLY A 341 2.47 -9.97 -28.00
N GLY A 342 2.07 -8.73 -27.66
CA GLY A 342 2.96 -7.57 -27.64
C GLY A 342 3.98 -7.66 -26.50
N VAL A 343 5.12 -6.97 -26.67
CA VAL A 343 6.17 -6.88 -25.64
C VAL A 343 6.01 -5.57 -24.87
N VAL A 344 6.08 -5.65 -23.54
CA VAL A 344 6.07 -4.53 -22.60
C VAL A 344 7.46 -4.41 -21.98
N GLU A 345 8.05 -3.21 -22.01
CA GLU A 345 9.35 -2.94 -21.41
C GLU A 345 9.24 -2.80 -19.87
N PRO A 346 10.30 -3.12 -19.10
CA PRO A 346 10.34 -2.87 -17.67
C PRO A 346 10.14 -1.38 -17.35
N GLY A 347 9.23 -1.07 -16.43
CA GLY A 347 8.82 0.29 -16.06
C GLY A 347 7.83 0.95 -17.02
N ALA A 348 7.43 0.31 -18.13
CA ALA A 348 6.50 0.90 -19.09
C ALA A 348 5.07 0.99 -18.52
N GLU A 349 4.38 2.07 -18.91
CA GLU A 349 2.98 2.32 -18.55
C GLU A 349 2.05 1.41 -19.36
N VAL A 350 1.18 0.68 -18.67
CA VAL A 350 0.33 -0.37 -19.22
C VAL A 350 -1.09 0.16 -19.41
N LEU A 351 -1.61 0.83 -18.37
CA LEU A 351 -2.97 1.36 -18.32
C LEU A 351 -3.12 2.47 -17.28
N GLU A 352 -4.15 3.30 -17.47
CA GLU A 352 -4.56 4.36 -16.56
C GLU A 352 -5.92 4.05 -15.93
N ILE A 353 -6.05 4.22 -14.61
CA ILE A 353 -7.30 4.03 -13.85
C ILE A 353 -7.71 5.34 -13.19
N VAL A 354 -8.95 5.77 -13.41
CA VAL A 354 -9.57 6.87 -12.68
C VAL A 354 -10.29 6.28 -11.46
N PRO A 355 -9.92 6.66 -10.21
CA PRO A 355 -10.60 6.14 -9.02
C PRO A 355 -12.08 6.53 -8.97
N ASN A 356 -12.92 5.56 -8.59
CA ASN A 356 -14.33 5.80 -8.31
C ASN A 356 -14.44 6.22 -6.83
N ASP A 357 -14.35 7.52 -6.57
CA ASP A 357 -14.42 8.10 -5.22
C ASP A 357 -15.87 8.51 -4.84
N ASP A 358 -16.20 8.46 -3.55
CA ASP A 358 -17.54 8.79 -3.02
C ASP A 358 -17.89 10.29 -3.06
N THR A 359 -16.86 11.15 -3.13
CA THR A 359 -16.98 12.62 -3.23
C THR A 359 -16.27 13.07 -4.50
N LEU A 360 -16.85 14.04 -5.20
CA LEU A 360 -16.27 14.57 -6.43
C LEU A 360 -15.69 15.96 -6.20
N LEU A 361 -14.70 16.31 -7.02
CA LEU A 361 -14.07 17.62 -7.03
C LEU A 361 -14.41 18.30 -8.35
N LEU A 362 -14.73 19.59 -8.29
CA LEU A 362 -15.02 20.40 -9.46
C LEU A 362 -13.97 21.49 -9.60
N ASP A 363 -13.28 21.52 -10.75
CA ASP A 363 -12.47 22.66 -11.17
C ASP A 363 -13.42 23.72 -11.75
N VAL A 364 -13.75 24.73 -10.94
CA VAL A 364 -14.68 25.81 -11.26
C VAL A 364 -13.92 27.07 -11.69
N ARG A 365 -14.26 27.59 -12.87
CA ARG A 365 -13.74 28.85 -13.41
C ARG A 365 -14.60 30.01 -12.91
N VAL A 366 -13.99 30.98 -12.23
CA VAL A 366 -14.66 32.17 -11.68
C VAL A 366 -13.99 33.46 -12.16
N SER A 367 -14.79 34.53 -12.35
CA SER A 367 -14.30 35.82 -12.83
C SER A 367 -13.36 36.50 -11.80
N PRO A 368 -12.24 37.10 -12.22
CA PRO A 368 -11.35 37.88 -11.35
C PRO A 368 -12.02 39.08 -10.66
N ARG A 369 -13.22 39.49 -11.12
CA ARG A 369 -13.99 40.57 -10.47
C ARG A 369 -14.63 40.14 -9.15
N ASP A 370 -14.88 38.85 -8.98
CA ASP A 370 -15.66 38.30 -7.87
C ASP A 370 -14.78 37.56 -6.84
N ILE A 371 -13.49 37.37 -7.13
CA ILE A 371 -12.50 36.67 -6.28
C ILE A 371 -12.38 37.25 -4.86
N ALA A 372 -12.60 38.57 -4.71
CA ALA A 372 -12.49 39.26 -3.43
C ALA A 372 -13.57 38.87 -2.40
N PHE A 373 -14.62 38.15 -2.83
CA PHE A 373 -15.72 37.68 -1.99
C PHE A 373 -15.66 36.16 -1.71
N LEU A 374 -14.64 35.47 -2.25
CA LEU A 374 -14.50 34.03 -2.20
C LEU A 374 -13.50 33.63 -1.11
N HIS A 375 -13.91 32.71 -0.26
CA HIS A 375 -13.12 32.18 0.85
C HIS A 375 -13.27 30.65 0.89
N PRO A 376 -12.26 29.91 1.39
CA PRO A 376 -12.42 28.50 1.71
C PRO A 376 -13.60 28.30 2.68
N ASN A 377 -14.23 27.13 2.60
CA ASN A 377 -15.34 26.72 3.45
C ASN A 377 -16.64 27.52 3.23
N GLN A 378 -16.84 28.06 2.02
CA GLN A 378 -18.13 28.60 1.59
C GLN A 378 -19.02 27.49 0.99
N GLU A 379 -20.30 27.49 1.37
CA GLU A 379 -21.34 26.66 0.76
C GLU A 379 -21.50 27.02 -0.73
N ALA A 380 -21.64 26.00 -1.57
CA ALA A 380 -21.81 26.13 -3.01
C ALA A 380 -22.85 25.14 -3.54
N GLU A 381 -23.78 25.63 -4.35
CA GLU A 381 -24.79 24.82 -5.02
C GLU A 381 -24.28 24.42 -6.42
N VAL A 382 -24.08 23.13 -6.65
CA VAL A 382 -23.58 22.56 -7.91
C VAL A 382 -24.73 22.04 -8.76
N ARG A 383 -24.80 22.46 -10.03
CA ARG A 383 -25.86 22.08 -10.97
C ARG A 383 -25.27 21.47 -12.23
N PHE A 384 -25.35 20.14 -12.35
CA PHE A 384 -24.79 19.40 -13.48
C PHE A 384 -25.60 19.61 -14.76
N THR A 385 -24.95 20.02 -15.85
CA THR A 385 -25.65 20.33 -17.11
C THR A 385 -26.21 19.08 -17.81
N ALA A 386 -25.76 17.89 -17.41
CA ALA A 386 -26.23 16.60 -17.92
C ALA A 386 -27.62 16.18 -17.36
N TYR A 387 -28.08 16.80 -16.27
CA TYR A 387 -29.35 16.50 -15.60
C TYR A 387 -30.25 17.74 -15.57
N ASP A 388 -31.55 17.56 -15.77
CA ASP A 388 -32.50 18.67 -15.64
C ASP A 388 -32.65 19.08 -14.17
N PHE A 389 -32.10 20.24 -13.82
CA PHE A 389 -32.15 20.83 -12.48
C PHE A 389 -33.58 20.92 -11.91
N ALA A 390 -34.60 21.18 -12.75
CA ALA A 390 -35.98 21.29 -12.28
C ALA A 390 -36.56 19.93 -11.81
N VAL A 391 -35.97 18.82 -12.26
CA VAL A 391 -36.39 17.45 -11.93
C VAL A 391 -35.49 16.82 -10.87
N TYR A 392 -34.17 17.02 -10.98
CA TYR A 392 -33.18 16.32 -10.15
C TYR A 392 -32.62 17.17 -9.00
N GLY A 393 -32.73 18.50 -9.09
CA GLY A 393 -32.17 19.43 -8.11
C GLY A 393 -30.69 19.74 -8.33
N GLY A 394 -30.11 20.49 -7.40
CA GLY A 394 -28.66 20.69 -7.28
C GLY A 394 -28.05 19.73 -6.27
N LEU A 395 -26.73 19.73 -6.20
CA LEU A 395 -25.95 19.03 -5.17
C LEU A 395 -25.19 20.05 -4.33
N ASP A 396 -25.26 19.91 -3.02
CA ASP A 396 -24.53 20.77 -2.10
C ASP A 396 -23.03 20.41 -2.10
N GLY A 397 -22.19 21.43 -1.89
CA GLY A 397 -20.75 21.30 -1.83
C GLY A 397 -20.07 22.48 -1.14
N GLU A 398 -18.76 22.36 -0.95
CA GLU A 398 -17.94 23.31 -0.18
C GLU A 398 -16.70 23.74 -0.98
N VAL A 399 -16.33 25.02 -0.90
CA VAL A 399 -15.11 25.56 -1.51
C VAL A 399 -13.88 25.06 -0.74
N GLU A 400 -13.19 24.05 -1.26
CA GLU A 400 -12.01 23.43 -0.63
C GLU A 400 -10.72 24.24 -0.88
N GLN A 401 -10.50 24.73 -2.10
CA GLN A 401 -9.27 25.44 -2.46
C GLN A 401 -9.51 26.53 -3.50
N ILE A 402 -8.98 27.73 -3.27
CA ILE A 402 -8.98 28.83 -4.23
C ILE A 402 -7.58 28.92 -4.87
N GLY A 403 -7.51 29.01 -6.20
CA GLY A 403 -6.26 29.19 -6.92
C GLY A 403 -5.57 30.53 -6.60
N ALA A 404 -4.25 30.50 -6.44
CA ALA A 404 -3.46 31.67 -6.03
C ALA A 404 -3.27 32.72 -7.14
N ASP A 405 -3.52 32.38 -8.39
CA ASP A 405 -3.27 33.24 -9.56
C ASP A 405 -4.35 33.03 -10.66
N THR A 406 -4.45 34.00 -11.58
CA THR A 406 -5.31 33.92 -12.75
C THR A 406 -4.69 33.09 -13.86
N PHE A 407 -5.53 32.27 -14.51
CA PHE A 407 -5.22 31.61 -15.77
C PHE A 407 -5.96 32.31 -16.91
N THR A 408 -5.40 32.27 -18.11
CA THR A 408 -6.02 32.83 -19.32
C THR A 408 -6.57 31.69 -20.17
N ASP A 409 -7.83 31.77 -20.57
CA ASP A 409 -8.46 30.80 -21.48
C ASP A 409 -8.02 31.04 -22.94
N GLU A 410 -8.35 30.11 -23.84
CA GLU A 410 -8.00 30.23 -25.27
C GLU A 410 -8.56 31.51 -25.93
N ASP A 411 -9.70 32.02 -25.43
CA ASP A 411 -10.33 33.30 -25.83
C ASP A 411 -9.66 34.56 -25.24
N GLY A 412 -8.56 34.43 -24.48
CA GLY A 412 -7.88 35.56 -23.83
C GLY A 412 -8.54 36.08 -22.55
N ASN A 413 -9.59 35.41 -22.06
CA ASN A 413 -10.29 35.78 -20.82
C ASN A 413 -9.56 35.23 -19.59
N ALA A 414 -9.25 36.10 -18.62
CA ALA A 414 -8.66 35.70 -17.34
C ALA A 414 -9.73 35.13 -16.39
N TYR A 415 -9.41 34.02 -15.72
CA TYR A 415 -10.24 33.35 -14.71
C TYR A 415 -9.39 32.81 -13.55
N TYR A 416 -10.00 32.69 -12.36
CA TYR A 416 -9.43 31.90 -11.26
C TYR A 416 -9.99 30.48 -11.32
N ASN A 417 -9.16 29.47 -11.06
CA ASN A 417 -9.62 28.10 -10.84
C ASN A 417 -9.88 27.88 -9.35
N ILE A 418 -11.06 27.38 -9.01
CA ILE A 418 -11.52 27.14 -7.64
C ILE A 418 -12.01 25.71 -7.55
N LYS A 419 -11.53 24.98 -6.56
CA LYS A 419 -11.94 23.61 -6.27
C LYS A 419 -13.12 23.59 -5.33
N VAL A 420 -14.22 23.01 -5.79
CA VAL A 420 -15.43 22.78 -4.99
C VAL A 420 -15.63 21.29 -4.84
N ARG A 421 -15.75 20.80 -3.60
CA ARG A 421 -16.00 19.40 -3.28
C ARG A 421 -17.49 19.19 -3.06
N THR A 422 -18.06 18.11 -3.60
CA THR A 422 -19.45 17.73 -3.32
C THR A 422 -19.55 16.67 -2.23
N ASP A 423 -20.63 16.68 -1.46
CA ASP A 423 -20.86 15.71 -0.39
C ASP A 423 -21.08 14.28 -0.89
N GLN A 424 -21.50 14.13 -2.15
CA GLN A 424 -21.86 12.84 -2.77
C GLN A 424 -21.42 12.82 -4.25
N ASN A 425 -21.50 11.65 -4.89
CA ASN A 425 -21.14 11.42 -6.29
C ASN A 425 -22.35 11.06 -7.20
N TYR A 426 -23.58 11.21 -6.71
CA TYR A 426 -24.80 10.98 -7.48
C TYR A 426 -25.83 12.11 -7.29
N VAL A 427 -26.73 12.31 -8.26
CA VAL A 427 -27.81 13.31 -8.14
C VAL A 427 -29.11 12.61 -7.73
N ARG A 428 -29.54 12.86 -6.49
CA ARG A 428 -30.82 12.45 -5.87
C ARG A 428 -31.05 10.94 -5.65
N ASN A 429 -30.50 10.07 -6.49
CA ASN A 429 -30.59 8.61 -6.38
C ASN A 429 -29.30 7.96 -6.95
N PRO A 430 -28.78 6.85 -6.38
CA PRO A 430 -27.52 6.24 -6.83
C PRO A 430 -27.51 5.79 -8.30
N ASP A 431 -28.67 5.57 -8.91
CA ASP A 431 -28.81 5.24 -10.34
C ASP A 431 -28.42 6.41 -11.29
N ASN A 432 -28.14 7.60 -10.75
CA ASN A 432 -27.67 8.78 -11.49
C ASN A 432 -26.23 9.19 -11.06
N PRO A 433 -25.20 8.38 -11.37
CA PRO A 433 -23.83 8.69 -11.00
C PRO A 433 -23.26 9.84 -11.84
N ILE A 434 -22.52 10.72 -11.18
CA ILE A 434 -21.80 11.82 -11.82
C ILE A 434 -20.40 11.31 -12.20
N ILE A 435 -20.06 11.40 -13.47
CA ILE A 435 -18.80 10.85 -14.01
C ILE A 435 -17.78 12.00 -14.23
N PRO A 436 -16.48 11.79 -13.94
CA PRO A 436 -15.43 12.75 -14.30
C PRO A 436 -15.49 13.17 -15.77
N GLY A 437 -15.35 14.48 -16.03
CA GLY A 437 -15.53 15.09 -17.34
C GLY A 437 -16.91 15.73 -17.58
N MET A 438 -17.91 15.48 -16.73
CA MET A 438 -19.18 16.24 -16.76
C MET A 438 -18.95 17.73 -16.47
N VAL A 439 -19.79 18.60 -17.01
CA VAL A 439 -19.79 20.05 -16.78
C VAL A 439 -20.90 20.42 -15.80
N ALA A 440 -20.66 21.41 -14.94
CA ALA A 440 -21.63 21.91 -13.98
C ALA A 440 -21.54 23.44 -13.84
N ASP A 441 -22.69 24.08 -13.63
CA ASP A 441 -22.76 25.46 -13.17
C ASP A 441 -22.75 25.47 -11.63
N VAL A 442 -21.81 26.21 -11.04
CA VAL A 442 -21.64 26.28 -9.58
C VAL A 442 -21.97 27.68 -9.08
N SER A 443 -22.84 27.75 -8.08
CA SER A 443 -23.27 28.99 -7.43
C SER A 443 -22.74 29.03 -5.99
N ILE A 444 -21.66 29.76 -5.76
CA ILE A 444 -21.00 29.88 -4.45
C ILE A 444 -21.70 30.97 -3.63
N LEU A 445 -22.13 30.65 -2.41
CA LEU A 445 -22.80 31.60 -1.51
C LEU A 445 -21.76 32.47 -0.79
N THR A 446 -21.63 33.72 -1.24
CA THR A 446 -20.64 34.68 -0.72
C THR A 446 -21.14 35.56 0.44
N GLY A 447 -22.45 35.56 0.69
CA GLY A 447 -23.04 36.26 1.83
C GLY A 447 -24.56 36.40 1.71
N LYS A 448 -25.16 37.09 2.67
CA LYS A 448 -26.60 37.41 2.68
C LYS A 448 -26.80 38.92 2.76
N ARG A 449 -27.65 39.47 1.90
CA ARG A 449 -28.02 40.90 1.90
C ARG A 449 -29.50 41.09 2.10
N THR A 450 -29.89 42.21 2.70
CA THR A 450 -31.32 42.50 2.87
C THR A 450 -31.93 43.07 1.59
N VAL A 451 -33.24 42.88 1.39
CA VAL A 451 -33.98 43.46 0.24
C VAL A 451 -33.74 44.97 0.14
N MET A 452 -33.66 45.66 1.29
CA MET A 452 -33.32 47.08 1.41
C MET A 452 -31.95 47.40 0.81
N GLN A 453 -30.91 46.63 1.14
CA GLN A 453 -29.57 46.82 0.60
C GLN A 453 -29.53 46.58 -0.91
N TYR A 454 -30.26 45.58 -1.41
CA TYR A 454 -30.36 45.30 -2.85
C TYR A 454 -31.01 46.47 -3.60
N LEU A 455 -32.15 46.97 -3.13
CA LEU A 455 -32.87 48.09 -3.75
C LEU A 455 -32.10 49.43 -3.68
N LEU A 456 -31.33 49.68 -2.62
CA LEU A 456 -30.53 50.90 -2.48
C LEU A 456 -29.19 50.85 -3.24
N LYS A 457 -28.71 49.66 -3.63
CA LYS A 457 -27.41 49.47 -4.31
C LYS A 457 -27.21 50.36 -5.56
N PRO A 458 -28.19 50.57 -6.46
CA PRO A 458 -28.03 51.45 -7.61
C PRO A 458 -27.90 52.93 -7.21
N ILE A 459 -28.69 53.37 -6.22
CA ILE A 459 -28.71 54.76 -5.72
C ILE A 459 -27.38 55.08 -5.02
N LEU A 460 -26.87 54.16 -4.20
CA LEU A 460 -25.58 54.29 -3.52
C LEU A 460 -24.40 54.29 -4.51
N ARG A 461 -24.43 53.41 -5.53
CA ARG A 461 -23.44 53.41 -6.62
C ARG A 461 -23.48 54.71 -7.42
N ALA A 462 -24.66 55.20 -7.77
CA ALA A 462 -24.81 56.47 -8.50
C ALA A 462 -24.28 57.65 -7.69
N LYS A 463 -24.59 57.74 -6.38
CA LYS A 463 -24.07 58.79 -5.50
C LYS A 463 -22.54 58.78 -5.39
N ASN A 464 -21.92 57.60 -5.26
CA ASN A 464 -20.47 57.49 -5.14
C ASN A 464 -19.75 57.79 -6.46
N ASN A 465 -20.30 57.35 -7.60
CA ASN A 465 -19.69 57.59 -8.91
C ASN A 465 -19.93 59.01 -9.44
N ALA A 466 -21.02 59.68 -9.04
CA ALA A 466 -21.36 61.04 -9.53
C ALA A 466 -20.52 62.16 -8.93
N LEU A 467 -19.64 61.86 -7.95
CA LEU A 467 -18.71 62.80 -7.33
C LEU A 467 -17.24 62.46 -7.60
N THR A 468 -16.98 61.56 -8.55
CA THR A 468 -15.63 61.18 -9.00
C THR A 468 -15.59 61.09 -10.52
N GLU A 469 -14.96 62.08 -11.15
CA GLU A 469 -14.50 61.98 -12.54
C GLU A 469 -13.22 61.12 -12.61
N ARG A 470 -12.83 60.67 -13.81
CA ARG A 470 -11.80 59.64 -14.02
C ARG A 470 -10.51 60.19 -14.63
#